data_AF-A0A558DPN9-F1
#
_entry.id   AF-A0A558DPN9-F1
#
_cell.length_a   1.000
_cell.length_b   1.000
_cell.length_c   1.000
_cell.angle_alpha   90.00
_cell.angle_beta   90.00
_cell.angle_gamma   90.00
#
_symmetry.space_group_name_H-M   'P 1'
#
loop_
_entity.id
_entity.type
_entity.pdbx_description
1 polymer ?
#
loop_
_entity_poly.entity_id
_entity_poly.type
_entity_poly.pdbx_seq_one_letter_code
_entity_poly.pdbx_strand_id
1 'polypeptide(L)'
;MPVEMSRARFEELVSEALDAVPPEFARAMDNVVVLVEEENDENPGILGLYHGVALTQRTSDYGGVLPDRISLYRRPILRLCETEEQVAEEVLITVVHEIAHHFGIDDERLHDLGWG
;
A
#
# COMPACT_ATOMS: atom_id res chain seq x y z
N MET A 1 18.99 5.29 13.69
CA MET A 1 19.06 3.81 13.51
C MET A 1 17.68 3.39 13.05
N PRO A 2 17.57 2.44 12.11
CA PRO A 2 16.26 1.97 11.67
C PRO A 2 15.42 1.46 12.85
N VAL A 3 14.12 1.75 12.82
CA VAL A 3 13.18 1.25 13.82
C VAL A 3 12.95 -0.24 13.61
N GLU A 4 12.97 -1.01 14.70
CA GLU A 4 12.62 -2.42 14.69
C GLU A 4 11.27 -2.60 15.40
N MET A 5 10.35 -3.33 14.77
CA MET A 5 9.08 -3.67 15.39
C MET A 5 8.59 -5.06 14.95
N SER A 6 7.70 -5.62 15.76
CA SER A 6 7.06 -6.90 15.44
C SER A 6 6.14 -6.75 14.21
N ARG A 7 5.88 -7.87 13.54
CA ARG A 7 4.89 -7.90 12.45
C ARG A 7 3.52 -7.41 12.90
N ALA A 8 3.07 -7.81 14.10
CA ALA A 8 1.78 -7.40 14.64
C ALA A 8 1.72 -5.88 14.85
N ARG A 9 2.78 -5.27 15.40
CA ARG A 9 2.84 -3.81 15.57
C ARG A 9 2.84 -3.09 14.23
N PHE A 10 3.54 -3.62 13.24
CA PHE A 10 3.51 -3.07 11.89
C PHE A 10 2.11 -3.15 11.27
N GLU A 11 1.41 -4.27 11.41
CA GLU A 11 0.03 -4.43 10.93
C GLU A 11 -0.95 -3.45 11.62
N GLU A 12 -0.75 -3.13 12.90
CA GLU A 12 -1.49 -2.05 13.59
C GLU A 12 -1.23 -0.68 12.95
N LEU A 13 0.03 -0.32 12.71
CA LEU A 13 0.39 0.94 12.06
C LEU A 13 -0.13 1.02 10.61
N VAL A 14 -0.18 -0.11 9.90
CA VAL A 14 -0.81 -0.18 8.59
C VAL A 14 -2.31 0.15 8.70
N SER A 15 -3.02 -0.42 9.67
CA SER A 15 -4.43 -0.09 9.88
C SER A 15 -4.63 1.39 10.18
N GLU A 16 -3.81 1.97 11.06
CA GLU A 16 -3.86 3.39 11.40
C GLU A 16 -3.58 4.29 10.18
N ALA A 17 -2.61 3.91 9.35
CA ALA A 17 -2.30 4.59 8.11
C ALA A 17 -3.48 4.53 7.11
N LEU A 18 -4.13 3.37 6.98
CA LEU A 18 -5.29 3.21 6.09
C LEU A 18 -6.48 4.08 6.51
N ASP A 19 -6.69 4.25 7.82
CA ASP A 19 -7.74 5.16 8.34
C ASP A 19 -7.44 6.64 8.04
N ALA A 20 -6.18 6.99 7.76
CA ALA A 20 -5.73 8.33 7.40
C ALA A 20 -5.74 8.61 5.88
N VAL A 21 -6.12 7.62 5.06
CA VAL A 21 -6.19 7.78 3.59
C VAL A 21 -7.20 8.89 3.23
N PRO A 22 -6.81 9.85 2.38
CA PRO A 22 -7.72 10.93 1.99
C PRO A 22 -8.99 10.44 1.28
N PRO A 23 -10.14 11.12 1.48
CA PRO A 23 -11.42 10.72 0.89
C PRO A 23 -11.41 10.58 -0.64
N GLU A 24 -10.55 11.34 -1.33
CA GLU A 24 -10.36 11.25 -2.79
C GLU A 24 -9.77 9.91 -3.23
N PHE A 25 -8.99 9.23 -2.38
CA PHE A 25 -8.41 7.91 -2.62
C PHE A 25 -9.21 6.79 -1.94
N ALA A 26 -10.02 7.10 -0.92
CA ALA A 26 -10.82 6.10 -0.19
C ALA A 26 -11.75 5.28 -1.11
N ARG A 27 -12.36 5.90 -2.13
CA ARG A 27 -13.20 5.17 -3.11
C ARG A 27 -12.42 4.14 -3.93
N ALA A 28 -11.16 4.42 -4.21
CA ALA A 28 -10.29 3.49 -4.92
C ALA A 28 -9.90 2.29 -4.04
N MET A 29 -10.01 2.44 -2.72
CA MET A 29 -9.74 1.39 -1.72
C MET A 29 -10.92 0.46 -1.44
N ASP A 30 -12.14 0.80 -1.86
CA ASP A 30 -13.37 0.04 -1.56
C ASP A 30 -13.32 -1.44 -1.98
N ASN A 31 -12.41 -1.82 -2.88
CA ASN A 31 -12.21 -3.21 -3.33
C ASN A 31 -10.73 -3.62 -3.35
N VAL A 32 -9.92 -3.04 -2.45
CA VAL A 32 -8.48 -3.34 -2.32
C VAL A 32 -8.20 -3.95 -0.96
N VAL A 33 -7.47 -5.06 -0.93
CA VAL A 33 -6.95 -5.68 0.28
C VAL A 33 -5.46 -5.36 0.41
N VAL A 34 -5.05 -4.83 1.56
CA VAL A 34 -3.65 -4.58 1.87
C VAL A 34 -3.10 -5.75 2.68
N LEU A 35 -2.00 -6.36 2.21
CA LEU A 35 -1.32 -7.45 2.88
C LEU A 35 0.09 -7.05 3.29
N VAL A 36 0.51 -7.49 4.48
CA VAL A 36 1.87 -7.30 4.96
C VAL A 36 2.73 -8.52 4.63
N GLU A 37 3.81 -8.29 3.90
CA GLU A 37 4.83 -9.26 3.54
C GLU A 37 6.21 -8.83 4.11
N GLU A 38 7.17 -9.75 4.15
CA GLU A 38 8.51 -9.46 4.68
C GLU A 38 9.32 -8.59 3.70
N GLU A 39 9.41 -9.03 2.45
CA GLU A 39 10.12 -8.39 1.34
C GLU A 39 9.69 -9.02 0.01
N ASN A 40 9.99 -8.36 -1.11
CA ASN A 40 9.82 -8.92 -2.44
C ASN A 40 11.12 -9.62 -2.88
N ASP A 41 11.06 -10.89 -3.25
CA ASP A 41 12.24 -11.67 -3.65
C ASP A 41 12.89 -11.18 -4.95
N GLU A 42 12.09 -10.64 -5.88
CA GLU A 42 12.55 -10.17 -7.18
C GLU A 42 13.07 -8.72 -7.14
N ASN A 43 12.50 -7.90 -6.25
CA ASN A 43 12.88 -6.52 -6.06
C ASN A 43 12.89 -6.11 -4.57
N PRO A 44 13.98 -6.42 -3.83
CA PRO A 44 14.04 -6.22 -2.38
C PRO A 44 13.97 -4.76 -1.90
N GLY A 45 13.93 -3.79 -2.82
CA GLY A 45 13.90 -2.35 -2.54
C GLY A 45 12.51 -1.72 -2.59
N ILE A 46 11.49 -2.40 -3.14
CA ILE A 46 10.14 -1.81 -3.23
C ILE A 46 9.45 -1.86 -1.87
N LEU A 47 8.62 -0.83 -1.62
CA LEU A 47 7.88 -0.68 -0.37
C LEU A 47 6.47 -1.24 -0.49
N GLY A 48 5.88 -1.10 -1.67
CA GLY A 48 4.55 -1.58 -2.04
C GLY A 48 4.56 -2.27 -3.38
N LEU A 49 3.50 -3.04 -3.67
CA LEU A 49 3.21 -3.55 -4.99
C LEU A 49 1.70 -3.77 -5.17
N TYR A 50 1.10 -3.09 -6.14
CA TYR A 50 -0.26 -3.34 -6.57
C TYR A 50 -0.37 -4.60 -7.46
N HIS A 51 -1.28 -5.49 -7.08
CA HIS A 51 -1.68 -6.68 -7.80
C HIS A 51 -3.14 -6.52 -8.26
N GLY A 52 -3.33 -6.07 -9.50
CA GLY A 52 -4.65 -6.02 -10.13
C GLY A 52 -4.91 -7.26 -10.98
N VAL A 53 -6.11 -7.83 -10.91
CA VAL A 53 -6.54 -8.83 -11.89
C VAL A 53 -7.15 -8.11 -13.09
N ALA A 54 -6.65 -8.38 -14.30
CA ALA A 54 -7.23 -7.81 -15.51
C ALA A 54 -8.73 -8.14 -15.60
N LEU A 55 -9.56 -7.12 -15.89
CA LEU A 55 -11.02 -7.20 -16.05
C LEU A 55 -11.49 -8.35 -16.95
N THR A 56 -10.63 -8.86 -17.83
CA THR A 56 -10.90 -9.90 -18.83
C THR A 56 -10.89 -11.34 -18.27
N GLN A 57 -10.41 -11.56 -17.05
CA GLN A 57 -10.51 -12.86 -16.35
C GLN A 57 -11.74 -12.96 -15.45
N ARG A 58 -12.66 -11.99 -15.51
CA ARG A 58 -13.96 -11.99 -14.83
C ARG A 58 -14.95 -12.95 -15.49
N THR A 59 -14.63 -14.25 -15.52
CA THR A 59 -15.60 -15.28 -15.93
C THR A 59 -16.60 -15.51 -14.81
N SER A 60 -17.88 -15.32 -15.13
CA SER A 60 -19.07 -15.34 -14.27
C SER A 60 -19.42 -16.69 -13.63
N ASP A 61 -18.49 -17.63 -13.56
CA ASP A 61 -18.75 -18.98 -13.08
C ASP A 61 -18.08 -19.17 -11.72
N TYR A 62 -18.90 -19.11 -10.66
CA TYR A 62 -18.58 -19.31 -9.25
C TYR A 62 -17.84 -18.18 -8.51
N GLY A 63 -18.61 -17.38 -7.78
CA GLY A 63 -18.24 -16.88 -6.44
C GLY A 63 -17.37 -15.64 -6.36
N GLY A 64 -18.00 -14.47 -6.31
CA GLY A 64 -17.41 -13.21 -5.80
C GLY A 64 -16.34 -12.59 -6.70
N VAL A 65 -16.36 -11.26 -6.83
CA VAL A 65 -15.22 -10.52 -7.37
C VAL A 65 -14.11 -10.60 -6.31
N LEU A 66 -12.96 -11.18 -6.63
CA LEU A 66 -11.80 -11.10 -5.74
C LEU A 66 -11.33 -9.63 -5.71
N PRO A 67 -11.02 -9.09 -4.52
CA PRO A 67 -10.49 -7.75 -4.40
C PRO A 67 -9.11 -7.67 -5.06
N ASP A 68 -8.77 -6.47 -5.53
CA ASP A 68 -7.38 -6.18 -5.87
C ASP A 68 -6.53 -6.17 -4.60
N ARG A 69 -5.21 -6.29 -4.73
CA ARG A 69 -4.32 -6.50 -3.59
C ARG A 69 -3.13 -5.58 -3.63
N ILE A 70 -2.80 -4.94 -2.52
CA ILE A 70 -1.52 -4.23 -2.34
C ILE A 70 -0.68 -5.05 -1.36
N SER A 71 0.52 -5.46 -1.76
CA SER A 71 1.50 -6.05 -0.84
C SER A 71 2.41 -4.94 -0.31
N LEU A 72 2.41 -4.70 1.00
CA LEU A 72 3.35 -3.82 1.70
C LEU A 72 4.50 -4.64 2.27
N TYR A 73 5.72 -4.18 2.02
CA TYR A 73 6.94 -4.87 2.43
C TYR A 73 7.54 -4.24 3.66
N ARG A 74 7.37 -4.93 4.80
CA ARG A 74 7.76 -4.41 6.11
C ARG A 74 9.28 -4.20 6.22
N ARG A 75 10.14 -5.12 5.78
CA ARG A 75 11.60 -4.94 5.94
C ARG A 75 12.13 -3.71 5.18
N PRO A 76 11.76 -3.49 3.90
CA PRO A 76 12.09 -2.26 3.19
C PRO A 76 11.64 -0.99 3.92
N ILE A 77 10.38 -0.93 4.35
CA ILE A 77 9.82 0.24 5.05
C ILE A 77 10.58 0.51 6.35
N LEU A 78 10.75 -0.51 7.20
CA LEU A 78 11.47 -0.35 8.47
C LEU A 78 12.93 0.11 8.30
N ARG A 79 13.58 -0.21 7.18
CA ARG A 79 14.95 0.25 6.89
C ARG A 79 15.03 1.75 6.58
N LEU A 80 13.93 2.36 6.16
CA LEU A 80 13.86 3.78 5.81
C LEU A 80 13.45 4.67 6.99
N CYS A 81 12.78 4.10 7.98
CA CYS A 81 12.21 4.83 9.11
C CYS A 81 13.05 4.69 10.39
N GLU A 82 13.10 5.74 11.20
CA GLU A 82 13.74 5.79 12.52
C GLU A 82 12.73 5.79 13.68
N THR A 83 11.44 6.08 13.42
CA THR A 83 10.36 6.09 14.43
C THR A 83 9.09 5.39 13.94
N GLU A 84 8.19 5.03 14.85
CA GLU A 84 6.89 4.43 14.47
C GLU A 84 6.01 5.40 13.69
N GLU A 85 6.07 6.70 14.01
CA GLU A 85 5.33 7.73 13.30
C GLU A 85 5.78 7.82 11.83
N GLN A 86 7.09 7.72 11.59
CA GLN A 86 7.63 7.67 10.23
C GLN A 86 7.20 6.40 9.50
N VAL A 87 7.03 5.27 10.19
CA VAL A 87 6.52 4.04 9.57
C VAL A 87 5.07 4.20 9.15
N ALA A 88 4.22 4.79 10.00
CA ALA A 88 2.82 5.04 9.65
C ALA A 88 2.71 6.00 8.45
N GLU A 89 3.52 7.07 8.43
CA GLU A 89 3.60 8.01 7.30
C GLU A 89 4.07 7.33 6.01
N GLU A 90 5.16 6.55 6.07
CA GLU A 90 5.71 5.85 4.90
C GLU A 90 4.73 4.81 4.35
N VAL A 91 4.00 4.09 5.22
CA VAL A 91 2.94 3.18 4.79
C VAL A 91 1.82 3.94 4.07
N LEU A 92 1.36 5.06 4.63
CA LEU A 92 0.30 5.87 4.03
C LEU A 92 0.73 6.40 2.65
N ILE A 93 1.93 6.95 2.54
CA ILE A 93 2.51 7.42 1.28
C ILE A 93 2.57 6.28 0.26
N THR A 94 3.14 5.13 0.65
CA THR A 94 3.27 3.95 -0.22
C THR A 94 1.91 3.50 -0.74
N VAL A 95 0.90 3.40 0.13
CA VAL A 95 -0.46 3.00 -0.26
C VAL A 95 -1.07 4.01 -1.23
N VAL A 96 -0.98 5.30 -0.93
CA VAL A 96 -1.53 6.37 -1.79
C VAL A 96 -0.86 6.35 -3.16
N HIS A 97 0.46 6.16 -3.24
CA HIS A 97 1.20 6.04 -4.50
C HIS A 97 0.76 4.86 -5.34
N GLU A 98 0.71 3.65 -4.75
CA GLU A 98 0.31 2.43 -5.45
C GLU A 98 -1.11 2.55 -6.04
N ILE A 99 -2.04 3.13 -5.27
CA ILE A 99 -3.41 3.40 -5.75
C ILE A 99 -3.38 4.45 -6.85
N ALA A 100 -2.78 5.60 -6.61
CA ALA A 100 -2.78 6.72 -7.55
C ALA A 100 -2.23 6.28 -8.91
N HIS A 101 -1.09 5.58 -8.94
CA HIS A 101 -0.50 5.04 -10.16
C HIS A 101 -1.42 4.03 -10.84
N HIS A 102 -2.07 3.13 -10.09
CA HIS A 102 -3.02 2.17 -10.66
C HIS A 102 -4.21 2.86 -11.36
N PHE A 103 -4.68 3.98 -10.81
CA PHE A 103 -5.79 4.76 -11.37
C PHE A 103 -5.35 5.83 -12.39
N GLY A 104 -4.07 5.86 -12.76
CA GLY A 104 -3.53 6.74 -13.81
C GLY A 104 -3.25 8.17 -13.36
N ILE A 105 -3.06 8.38 -12.05
CA ILE A 105 -2.56 9.63 -11.47
C ILE A 105 -1.03 9.53 -11.43
N ASP A 106 -0.35 10.55 -11.94
CA ASP A 106 1.12 10.61 -11.99
C ASP A 106 1.73 11.30 -10.75
N ASP A 107 3.05 11.22 -10.64
CA ASP A 107 3.81 11.80 -9.52
C ASP A 107 3.67 13.32 -9.45
N GLU A 108 3.56 14.01 -10.59
CA GLU A 108 3.36 15.46 -10.63
C GLU A 108 2.04 15.82 -9.92
N ARG A 109 0.98 15.07 -10.25
CA ARG A 109 -0.32 15.27 -9.62
C ARG A 109 -0.33 14.87 -8.14
N LEU A 110 0.41 13.85 -7.75
CA LEU A 110 0.57 13.48 -6.33
C LEU A 110 1.29 14.58 -5.54
N HIS A 111 2.37 15.16 -6.10
CA HIS A 111 3.10 16.25 -5.48
C HIS A 111 2.20 17.48 -5.26
N ASP A 112 1.37 17.83 -6.25
CA ASP A 112 0.36 18.90 -6.13
C ASP A 112 -0.66 18.66 -4.99
N LEU A 113 -0.90 17.39 -4.65
CA LEU A 113 -1.81 16.98 -3.57
C LEU A 113 -1.10 16.81 -2.22
N GLY A 114 0.21 17.05 -2.16
CA GLY A 114 1.02 16.92 -0.94
C GLY A 114 1.56 15.51 -0.68
N TRP A 115 1.56 14.64 -1.69
CA TRP A 115 1.98 13.24 -1.64
C TRP A 115 3.24 12.98 -2.50
N GLY A 116 4.15 13.95 -2.59
CA GLY A 116 5.35 13.86 -3.44
C GLY A 116 6.63 13.51 -2.69
#